data_AF-A0A094J9S1-F1
#
_entry.id   AF-A0A094J9S1-F1
#
_cell.length_a   1.000
_cell.length_b   1.000
_cell.length_c   1.000
_cell.angle_alpha   90.00
_cell.angle_beta   90.00
_cell.angle_gamma   90.00
#
_symmetry.space_group_name_H-M   'P 1'
#
loop_
_entity.id
_entity.type
_entity.pdbx_description
1 polymer ?
#
loop_
_entity_poly.entity_id
_entity_poly.type
_entity_poly.pdbx_seq_one_letter_code
_entity_poly.pdbx_strand_id
1 'polypeptide(L)'
;MKESSYFSKNLMNKQVLFSAIFTAYKNLLWPLVGIGLPIVIFGLNGSIFEKAFFFIVITIVLFIPYLVLCFLVHKLSLKSKDDLEKFYSLDPKERGKVIGDELSGWW
;
A
#
# COMPACT_ATOMS: atom_id res chain seq x y z
N MET A 1 14.84 20.47 -19.09
CA MET A 1 14.61 19.19 -18.40
C MET A 1 13.13 19.11 -18.05
N LYS A 2 12.38 18.13 -18.60
CA LYS A 2 11.03 17.86 -18.07
C LYS A 2 11.21 17.37 -16.63
N GLU A 3 10.68 18.07 -15.65
CA GLU A 3 10.60 17.53 -14.29
C GLU A 3 9.86 16.19 -14.37
N SER A 4 10.55 15.10 -14.08
CA SER A 4 9.90 13.79 -14.07
C SER A 4 8.90 13.80 -12.91
N SER A 5 7.62 13.64 -13.23
CA SER A 5 6.50 13.56 -12.29
C SER A 5 6.80 12.64 -11.11
N TYR A 6 6.37 13.01 -9.89
CA TYR A 6 6.51 12.20 -8.67
C TYR A 6 6.20 10.71 -8.91
N PHE A 7 5.11 10.43 -9.63
CA PHE A 7 4.70 9.06 -9.96
C PHE A 7 5.70 8.36 -10.86
N SER A 8 6.26 9.03 -11.86
CA SER A 8 7.28 8.44 -12.71
C SER A 8 8.55 8.08 -11.93
N LYS A 9 9.00 8.94 -11.01
CA LYS A 9 10.20 8.69 -10.19
C LYS A 9 10.04 7.49 -9.25
N ASN A 10 8.84 7.32 -8.69
CA ASN A 10 8.60 6.33 -7.64
C ASN A 10 7.95 5.03 -8.15
N LEU A 11 6.98 5.09 -9.07
CA LEU A 11 6.34 3.88 -9.63
C LEU A 11 7.25 3.13 -10.61
N MET A 12 8.09 3.84 -11.38
CA MET A 12 9.01 3.17 -12.32
C MET A 12 10.26 2.62 -11.62
N ASN A 13 10.57 3.10 -10.41
CA ASN A 13 11.65 2.54 -9.61
C ASN A 13 11.14 1.26 -8.91
N LYS A 14 11.56 0.10 -9.43
CA LYS A 14 11.14 -1.21 -8.91
C LYS A 14 11.39 -1.35 -7.42
N GLN A 15 12.51 -0.83 -6.90
CA GLN A 15 12.86 -0.98 -5.49
C GLN A 15 11.93 -0.16 -4.58
N VAL A 16 11.56 1.05 -5.02
CA VAL A 16 10.55 1.88 -4.35
C VAL A 16 9.18 1.18 -4.41
N LEU A 17 8.76 0.74 -5.60
CA LEU A 17 7.46 0.12 -5.81
C LEU A 17 7.29 -1.15 -4.99
N PHE A 18 8.25 -2.09 -5.04
CA PHE A 18 8.17 -3.33 -4.27
C PHE A 18 8.18 -3.08 -2.77
N SER A 19 8.98 -2.13 -2.30
CA SER A 19 9.01 -1.79 -0.88
C SER A 19 7.70 -1.13 -0.43
N ALA A 20 7.09 -0.27 -1.25
CA ALA A 20 5.79 0.31 -0.99
C ALA A 20 4.67 -0.73 -0.96
N ILE A 21 4.63 -1.63 -1.95
CA ILE A 21 3.69 -2.76 -2.01
C ILE A 21 3.80 -3.61 -0.74
N PHE A 22 5.02 -3.98 -0.36
CA PHE A 22 5.24 -4.88 0.77
C PHE A 22 4.88 -4.24 2.11
N THR A 23 5.26 -2.98 2.32
CA THR A 23 4.88 -2.25 3.54
C THR A 23 3.38 -2.04 3.60
N ALA A 24 2.75 -1.57 2.52
CA ALA A 24 1.31 -1.38 2.44
C ALA A 24 0.55 -2.70 2.67
N TYR A 25 1.03 -3.80 2.10
CA TYR A 25 0.40 -5.11 2.25
C TYR A 25 0.46 -5.58 3.70
N LYS A 26 1.61 -5.45 4.38
CA LYS A 26 1.73 -5.80 5.80
C LYS A 26 0.77 -5.00 6.68
N ASN A 27 0.67 -3.71 6.42
CA ASN A 27 -0.20 -2.80 7.17
C ASN A 27 -1.68 -3.17 6.98
N LEU A 28 -2.08 -3.56 5.77
CA LEU A 28 -3.44 -4.03 5.48
C LEU A 28 -3.71 -5.48 5.91
N LEU A 29 -2.67 -6.33 5.99
CA LEU A 29 -2.81 -7.75 6.31
C LEU A 29 -3.37 -7.97 7.71
N TRP A 30 -2.98 -7.13 8.67
CA TRP A 30 -3.46 -7.23 10.05
C TRP A 30 -4.99 -7.12 10.15
N PRO A 31 -5.66 -6.05 9.67
CA PRO A 31 -7.12 -5.96 9.72
C PRO A 31 -7.80 -7.03 8.84
N LEU A 32 -7.21 -7.41 7.70
CA LEU A 32 -7.75 -8.46 6.85
C LEU A 32 -7.76 -9.83 7.54
N VAL A 33 -6.69 -10.19 8.26
CA VAL A 33 -6.61 -11.46 8.99
C VAL A 33 -7.37 -11.39 10.30
N GLY A 34 -7.29 -10.28 11.03
CA GLY A 34 -7.94 -10.12 12.33
C GLY A 34 -9.46 -10.07 12.24
N ILE A 35 -10.01 -9.45 11.19
CA ILE A 35 -11.46 -9.25 11.02
C ILE A 35 -11.98 -10.03 9.82
N GLY A 36 -11.32 -9.89 8.66
CA GLY A 36 -11.79 -10.47 7.40
C GLY A 36 -11.77 -12.00 7.39
N LEU A 37 -10.74 -12.63 7.93
CA LEU A 37 -10.61 -14.09 7.92
C LEU A 37 -11.69 -14.80 8.75
N PRO A 38 -12.00 -14.38 10.01
CA PRO A 38 -13.14 -14.93 10.76
C PRO A 38 -14.48 -14.77 10.03
N ILE A 39 -14.74 -13.62 9.40
CA ILE A 39 -15.97 -13.40 8.62
C ILE A 39 -16.11 -14.43 7.50
N VAL A 40 -15.01 -14.72 6.79
CA VAL A 40 -15.02 -15.71 5.71
C VAL A 40 -15.18 -17.14 6.24
N ILE A 41 -14.49 -17.48 7.33
CA ILE A 41 -14.53 -18.84 7.90
C ILE A 41 -15.91 -19.16 8.48
N PHE A 42 -16.47 -18.26 9.28
CA PHE A 42 -17.69 -18.51 10.06
C PHE A 42 -18.96 -17.92 9.43
N GLY A 43 -18.84 -16.85 8.64
CA GLY A 43 -19.99 -16.13 8.08
C GLY A 43 -20.41 -16.59 6.68
N LEU A 44 -19.53 -17.24 5.93
CA LEU A 44 -19.86 -17.74 4.59
C LEU A 44 -20.15 -19.25 4.63
N ASN A 45 -21.22 -19.65 3.95
CA ASN A 45 -21.49 -21.04 3.62
C ASN A 45 -20.84 -21.36 2.27
N GLY A 46 -20.09 -22.45 2.22
CA GLY A 46 -19.35 -22.84 1.02
C GLY A 46 -18.18 -23.76 1.35
N SER A 47 -17.63 -24.37 0.31
CA SER A 47 -16.41 -25.15 0.38
C SER A 47 -15.22 -24.27 0.81
N ILE A 48 -14.16 -24.92 1.30
CA ILE A 48 -12.90 -24.23 1.62
C ILE A 48 -12.32 -23.49 0.42
N PHE A 49 -12.49 -24.03 -0.80
CA PHE A 49 -12.02 -23.40 -2.02
C PHE A 49 -12.75 -22.08 -2.32
N GLU A 50 -14.08 -22.07 -2.19
CA GLU A 50 -14.89 -20.86 -2.39
C GLU A 50 -14.55 -19.79 -1.35
N LYS A 51 -14.37 -20.18 -0.09
CA LYS A 51 -13.95 -19.28 0.99
C LYS A 51 -12.57 -18.68 0.73
N ALA A 52 -11.60 -19.50 0.35
CA ALA A 52 -10.24 -19.04 0.02
C ALA A 52 -10.25 -18.09 -1.19
N PHE A 53 -11.00 -18.44 -2.24
CA PHE A 53 -11.14 -17.59 -3.42
C PHE A 53 -11.77 -16.24 -3.06
N PHE A 54 -12.86 -16.24 -2.29
CA PHE A 54 -13.50 -15.01 -1.82
C PHE A 54 -12.54 -14.13 -1.00
N PHE A 55 -11.80 -14.73 -0.06
CA PHE A 55 -10.83 -14.00 0.75
C PHE A 55 -9.71 -13.37 -0.08
N ILE A 56 -9.20 -14.08 -1.09
CA ILE A 56 -8.16 -13.55 -1.99
C ILE A 56 -8.72 -12.38 -2.82
N VAL A 57 -9.92 -12.54 -3.38
CA VAL A 57 -10.55 -11.49 -4.20
C VAL A 57 -10.77 -10.23 -3.36
N ILE A 58 -11.36 -10.35 -2.17
CA ILE A 58 -11.61 -9.17 -1.33
C ILE A 58 -10.31 -8.53 -0.84
N THR A 59 -9.28 -9.34 -0.55
CA THR A 59 -7.94 -8.84 -0.21
C THR A 59 -7.37 -7.98 -1.33
N ILE A 60 -7.41 -8.46 -2.58
CA ILE A 60 -6.91 -7.70 -3.74
C ILE A 60 -7.74 -6.43 -3.97
N VAL A 61 -9.07 -6.54 -3.89
CA VAL A 61 -10.00 -5.41 -4.09
C VAL A 61 -9.80 -4.32 -3.05
N LEU A 62 -9.43 -4.65 -1.81
CA LEU A 62 -9.12 -3.67 -0.77
C LEU A 62 -7.67 -3.17 -0.87
N PHE A 63 -6.74 -4.04 -1.24
CA PHE A 63 -5.32 -3.71 -1.31
C PHE A 63 -4.98 -2.71 -2.41
N ILE A 64 -5.52 -2.88 -3.62
CA ILE A 64 -5.17 -2.00 -4.74
C ILE A 64 -5.58 -0.54 -4.46
N PRO A 65 -6.82 -0.22 -4.05
CA PRO A 65 -7.20 1.14 -3.67
C PRO A 65 -6.40 1.67 -2.49
N TYR A 66 -6.14 0.84 -1.48
CA TYR A 66 -5.31 1.22 -0.32
C TYR A 66 -3.90 1.66 -0.76
N LEU A 67 -3.23 0.86 -1.60
CA LEU A 67 -1.93 1.21 -2.15
C LEU A 67 -1.97 2.49 -2.98
N VAL A 68 -2.99 2.67 -3.83
CA VAL A 68 -3.16 3.89 -4.62
C VAL A 68 -3.34 5.11 -3.71
N LEU A 69 -4.13 5.01 -2.65
CA LEU A 69 -4.32 6.07 -1.68
C LEU A 69 -3.02 6.41 -0.95
N CYS A 70 -2.22 5.42 -0.53
CA CYS A 70 -0.88 5.64 0.03
C CYS A 70 -0.03 6.54 -0.90
N PHE A 71 0.02 6.24 -2.19
CA PHE A 71 0.76 7.06 -3.15
C PHE A 71 0.19 8.46 -3.34
N LEU A 72 -1.14 8.61 -3.37
CA LEU A 72 -1.81 9.90 -3.55
C LEU A 72 -1.65 10.79 -2.32
N VAL A 73 -1.89 10.26 -1.13
CA VAL A 73 -1.79 11.00 0.12
C VAL A 73 -0.35 11.39 0.39
N HIS A 74 0.61 10.49 0.16
CA HIS A 74 2.03 10.82 0.31
C HIS A 74 2.46 11.95 -0.65
N LYS A 75 1.98 11.92 -1.89
CA LYS A 75 2.23 13.04 -2.83
C LYS A 75 1.68 14.36 -2.28
N LEU A 76 0.51 14.34 -1.64
CA LEU A 76 -0.13 15.52 -1.07
C LEU A 76 0.54 15.99 0.23
N SER A 77 1.22 15.11 0.96
CA SER A 77 1.96 15.46 2.18
C SER A 77 3.29 16.16 1.89
N LEU A 78 3.89 15.93 0.71
CA LEU A 78 5.07 16.66 0.22
C LEU A 78 4.73 18.08 -0.27
N LYS A 79 4.52 19.02 0.67
CA LYS A 79 4.09 20.41 0.36
C LYS A 79 5.25 21.37 0.15
N SER A 80 6.38 21.18 0.83
CA SER A 80 7.55 22.05 0.71
C SER A 80 8.65 21.42 -0.16
N LYS A 81 9.56 22.28 -0.65
CA LYS A 81 10.76 21.80 -1.35
C LYS A 81 11.66 20.99 -0.42
N ASP A 82 11.77 21.40 0.83
CA ASP A 82 12.58 20.73 1.85
C ASP A 82 12.06 19.31 2.13
N ASP A 83 10.73 19.12 2.21
CA ASP A 83 10.12 17.79 2.37
C ASP A 83 10.47 16.88 1.19
N LEU A 84 10.40 17.44 -0.01
CA LEU A 84 10.65 16.74 -1.26
C LEU A 84 12.13 16.35 -1.37
N GLU A 85 13.05 17.25 -1.02
CA GLU A 85 14.49 16.99 -0.97
C GLU A 85 14.85 15.95 0.08
N LYS A 86 14.31 16.09 1.29
CA LYS A 86 14.48 15.11 2.37
C LYS A 86 13.99 13.73 1.96
N PHE A 87 12.81 13.64 1.35
CA PHE A 87 12.29 12.38 0.83
C PHE A 87 13.19 11.78 -0.27
N TYR A 88 13.64 12.60 -1.24
CA TYR A 88 14.49 12.11 -2.33
C TYR A 88 15.94 11.82 -1.91
N SER A 89 16.39 12.30 -0.75
CA SER A 89 17.66 11.89 -0.13
C SER A 89 17.63 10.49 0.47
N LEU A 90 16.44 9.91 0.68
CA LEU A 90 16.30 8.55 1.20
C LEU A 90 16.64 7.50 0.14
N ASP A 91 17.16 6.38 0.62
CA ASP A 91 17.33 5.18 -0.20
C ASP A 91 16.02 4.76 -0.86
N PRO A 92 16.05 4.23 -2.10
CA PRO A 92 14.84 3.78 -2.81
C PRO A 92 13.94 2.85 -1.97
N LYS A 93 14.55 1.97 -1.18
CA LYS A 93 13.81 1.05 -0.29
C LYS A 93 13.08 1.82 0.81
N GLU A 94 13.76 2.74 1.48
CA GLU A 94 13.16 3.55 2.55
C GLU A 94 12.06 4.48 2.01
N ARG A 95 12.25 5.07 0.82
CA ARG A 95 11.20 5.81 0.12
C ARG A 95 9.94 4.96 -0.06
N GLY A 96 10.11 3.73 -0.53
CA GLY A 96 8.97 2.82 -0.69
C GLY A 96 8.29 2.51 0.64
N LYS A 97 9.06 2.28 1.72
CA LYS A 97 8.46 2.07 3.05
C LYS A 97 7.64 3.27 3.51
N VAL A 98 8.19 4.48 3.40
CA VAL A 98 7.48 5.73 3.79
C VAL A 98 6.17 5.84 3.03
N ILE A 99 6.18 5.63 1.70
CA ILE A 99 4.95 5.65 0.89
C ILE A 99 3.95 4.60 1.38
N GLY A 100 4.38 3.34 1.55
CA GLY A 100 3.50 2.25 1.95
C GLY A 100 2.95 2.37 3.39
N ASP A 101 3.56 3.22 4.20
CA ASP A 101 3.19 3.48 5.60
C ASP A 101 2.30 4.73 5.77
N GLU A 102 2.08 5.52 4.73
CA GLU A 102 1.39 6.82 4.81
C GLU A 102 0.00 6.76 5.49
N LEU A 103 -0.71 5.64 5.32
CA LEU A 103 -2.05 5.44 5.87
C LEU A 103 -2.09 4.52 7.10
N SER A 104 -0.93 4.09 7.60
CA SER A 104 -0.89 3.09 8.68
C SER A 104 -1.39 3.58 10.04
N GLY A 105 -1.45 4.89 10.25
CA GLY A 105 -2.00 5.52 11.44
C GLY A 105 -3.49 5.84 11.41
N TRP A 106 -4.22 5.41 10.37
CA TRP A 106 -5.64 5.75 10.17
C TRP A 106 -6.64 4.71 10.71
N TRP A 107 -6.17 3.70 11.45
CA TRP A 107 -6.99 2.65 12.05
C TRP A 107 -6.69 2.42 13.53
#